data_AF-A0A357EZH5-F1
#
_entry.id   AF-A0A357EZH5-F1
#
_cell.length_a   1.000
_cell.length_b   1.000
_cell.length_c   1.000
_cell.angle_alpha   90.00
_cell.angle_beta   90.00
_cell.angle_gamma   90.00
#
_symmetry.space_group_name_H-M   'P 1'
#
loop_
_entity.id
_entity.type
_entity.pdbx_description
1 polymer ?
#
loop_
_entity_poly.entity_id
_entity_poly.type
_entity_poly.pdbx_seq_one_letter_code
_entity_poly.pdbx_strand_id
1 'polypeptide(L)'
;MIIMRDDEAYIHFQECINDLISSLKIMDELEGAVICATIWNAAYQKALIDYAKPFKQSRGKDERRIPPLPFPLTPAADFKFHEKLLKLRDTFLAHNDLSEDKDAKLFVNVNAGPPLPVIISNTDPLLPDLSVVKAHVKRILHAWCLQLEVIEQQFGK
;
A
#
# COMPACT_ATOMS: atom_id res chain seq x y z
N MET A 1 9.21 -20.75 -17.66
CA MET A 1 9.26 -21.15 -16.25
C MET A 1 10.64 -20.76 -15.75
N ILE A 2 10.75 -19.66 -15.00
CA ILE A 2 12.03 -19.22 -14.44
C ILE A 2 12.25 -20.07 -13.20
N ILE A 3 13.23 -20.96 -13.24
CA ILE A 3 13.71 -21.66 -12.05
C ILE A 3 14.51 -20.61 -11.28
N MET A 4 13.93 -20.09 -10.20
CA MET A 4 14.62 -19.18 -9.30
C MET A 4 15.70 -19.94 -8.56
N ARG A 5 16.83 -19.30 -8.27
CA ARG A 5 17.75 -19.89 -7.29
C ARG A 5 17.11 -19.72 -5.92
N ASP A 6 17.11 -20.77 -5.11
CA ASP A 6 16.53 -20.77 -3.76
C ASP A 6 16.96 -19.55 -2.93
N ASP A 7 18.22 -19.10 -3.10
CA ASP A 7 18.77 -17.91 -2.45
C ASP A 7 18.06 -16.60 -2.83
N GLU A 8 17.73 -16.39 -4.11
CA GLU A 8 17.09 -15.16 -4.58
C GLU A 8 15.64 -15.07 -4.08
N ALA A 9 14.93 -16.21 -4.07
CA ALA A 9 13.58 -16.30 -3.55
C ALA A 9 13.54 -16.09 -2.03
N TYR A 10 14.52 -16.65 -1.31
CA TYR A 10 14.68 -16.42 0.12
C TYR A 10 15.01 -14.96 0.47
N ILE A 11 15.95 -14.34 -0.25
CA ILE A 11 16.28 -12.91 -0.08
C ILE A 11 15.03 -12.06 -0.32
N HIS A 12 14.29 -12.33 -1.40
CA HIS A 12 13.05 -11.60 -1.67
C HIS A 12 12.00 -11.76 -0.57
N PHE A 13 11.85 -12.96 -0.03
CA PHE A 13 10.96 -13.20 1.10
C PHE A 13 11.39 -12.37 2.32
N GLN A 14 12.67 -12.34 2.66
CA GLN A 14 13.20 -11.50 3.74
C GLN A 14 12.95 -10.00 3.49
N GLU A 15 13.15 -9.52 2.26
CA GLU A 15 12.83 -8.14 1.88
C GLU A 15 11.35 -7.81 2.09
N CYS A 16 10.46 -8.73 1.71
CA CYS A 16 9.02 -8.58 1.91
C CYS A 16 8.63 -8.50 3.39
N ILE A 17 9.24 -9.33 4.25
CA ILE A 17 9.06 -9.24 5.70
C ILE A 17 9.56 -7.89 6.22
N ASN A 18 10.72 -7.44 5.76
CA ASN A 18 11.29 -6.15 6.16
C ASN A 18 10.42 -4.97 5.75
N ASP A 19 9.79 -5.01 4.58
CA ASP A 19 8.82 -3.99 4.13
C ASP A 19 7.59 -3.92 5.07
N LEU A 20 7.05 -5.07 5.49
CA LEU A 20 5.95 -5.10 6.48
C LEU A 20 6.38 -4.58 7.85
N ILE A 21 7.58 -4.92 8.30
CA ILE A 21 8.15 -4.40 9.56
C ILE A 21 8.34 -2.88 9.46
N SER A 22 8.85 -2.39 8.33
CA SER A 22 9.00 -0.95 8.05
C SER A 22 7.65 -0.24 8.14
N SER A 23 6.62 -0.80 7.50
CA SER A 23 5.25 -0.28 7.60
C SER A 23 4.78 -0.18 9.05
N LEU A 24 5.02 -1.20 9.88
CA LEU A 24 4.60 -1.18 11.28
C LEU A 24 5.35 -0.12 12.08
N LYS A 25 6.67 0.00 11.91
CA LYS A 25 7.49 1.01 12.60
C LYS A 25 6.98 2.42 12.33
N ILE A 26 6.69 2.74 11.06
CA ILE A 26 6.12 4.04 10.70
C ILE A 26 4.78 4.25 11.41
N MET A 27 3.90 3.24 11.44
CA MET A 27 2.61 3.33 12.14
C MET A 27 2.75 3.46 13.67
N ASP A 28 3.73 2.79 14.27
CA ASP A 28 4.07 2.92 15.70
C ASP A 28 4.53 4.36 16.02
N GLU A 29 5.41 4.92 15.18
CA GLU A 29 5.90 6.30 15.34
C GLU A 29 4.76 7.33 15.21
N LEU A 30 3.80 7.10 14.31
CA LEU A 30 2.67 8.00 14.08
C LEU A 30 1.62 8.03 15.19
N GLU A 31 1.47 6.96 15.98
CA GLU A 31 0.43 6.83 17.01
C GLU A 31 0.64 7.80 18.20
N GLY A 32 1.88 8.24 18.43
CA GLY A 32 2.24 9.17 19.50
C GLY A 32 2.92 10.46 19.05
N ALA A 33 3.12 10.65 17.75
CA ALA A 33 3.87 11.80 17.23
C ALA A 33 3.03 13.09 17.23
N VAL A 34 3.58 14.14 17.83
CA VAL A 34 3.09 15.52 17.62
C VAL A 34 3.81 16.10 16.41
N ILE A 35 3.26 15.83 15.23
CA ILE A 35 3.79 16.31 13.94
C ILE A 35 2.71 17.03 13.15
N CYS A 36 3.12 17.86 12.19
CA CYS A 36 2.15 18.55 11.33
C CYS A 36 1.37 17.53 10.47
N ALA A 37 0.10 17.83 10.22
CA ALA A 37 -0.82 16.94 9.52
C ALA A 37 -0.32 16.50 8.14
N THR A 38 0.39 17.38 7.42
CA THR A 38 0.96 17.06 6.10
C THR A 38 2.03 15.98 6.19
N ILE A 39 2.96 16.10 7.15
CA ILE A 39 4.01 15.08 7.37
C ILE A 39 3.37 13.78 7.86
N TRP A 40 2.38 13.89 8.76
CA TRP A 40 1.63 12.74 9.25
C TRP A 40 0.99 11.95 8.10
N ASN A 41 0.27 12.65 7.21
CA ASN A 41 -0.39 12.04 6.06
C ASN A 41 0.62 11.40 5.09
N ALA A 42 1.72 12.09 4.78
CA ALA A 42 2.76 11.57 3.89
C ALA A 42 3.42 10.30 4.48
N ALA A 43 3.73 10.31 5.76
CA ALA A 43 4.27 9.16 6.47
C ALA A 43 3.27 7.99 6.48
N TYR A 44 1.98 8.27 6.72
CA TYR A 44 0.98 7.21 6.72
C TYR A 44 0.78 6.60 5.33
N GLN A 45 0.74 7.43 4.27
CA GLN A 45 0.72 6.95 2.89
C GLN A 45 1.96 6.09 2.57
N LYS A 46 3.14 6.51 3.02
CA LYS A 46 4.37 5.72 2.88
C LYS A 46 4.26 4.36 3.56
N ALA A 47 3.68 4.30 4.75
CA ALA A 47 3.44 3.05 5.46
C ALA A 47 2.50 2.12 4.67
N LEU A 48 1.41 2.67 4.12
CA LEU A 48 0.49 1.90 3.26
C LEU A 48 1.15 1.41 1.96
N ILE A 49 2.07 2.18 1.40
CA ILE A 49 2.86 1.77 0.24
C ILE A 49 3.80 0.63 0.60
N ASP A 50 4.54 0.75 1.71
CA ASP A 50 5.45 -0.30 2.19
C ASP A 50 4.70 -1.59 2.49
N TYR A 51 3.54 -1.51 3.16
CA TYR A 51 2.65 -2.64 3.38
C TYR A 51 2.31 -3.39 2.08
N ALA A 52 2.10 -2.65 0.99
CA ALA A 52 1.61 -3.23 -0.26
C ALA A 52 2.72 -3.81 -1.16
N LYS A 53 4.00 -3.52 -0.90
CA LYS A 53 5.12 -3.99 -1.74
C LYS A 53 5.22 -5.52 -1.85
N PRO A 54 5.06 -6.32 -0.77
CA PRO A 54 5.13 -7.77 -0.89
C PRO A 54 4.08 -8.37 -1.81
N PHE A 55 2.93 -7.70 -1.90
CA PHE A 55 1.74 -8.23 -2.57
C PHE A 55 1.55 -7.67 -3.98
N LYS A 56 2.32 -6.65 -4.35
CA LYS A 56 2.11 -5.97 -5.63
C LYS A 56 3.38 -5.32 -6.14
N GLN A 57 3.72 -5.65 -7.38
CA GLN A 57 4.86 -5.08 -8.07
C GLN A 57 4.72 -3.57 -8.26
N SER A 58 5.86 -2.87 -8.25
CA SER A 58 5.93 -1.42 -8.33
C SER A 58 5.91 -0.87 -9.77
N ARG A 59 6.35 -1.61 -10.80
CA ARG A 59 6.41 -1.16 -12.21
C ARG A 59 6.45 -2.30 -13.24
N GLY A 60 5.68 -2.14 -14.33
CA GLY A 60 5.87 -2.77 -15.64
C GLY A 60 5.56 -4.26 -15.78
N LYS A 61 5.10 -4.68 -16.98
CA LYS A 61 4.94 -6.10 -17.40
C LYS A 61 6.29 -6.75 -17.71
N ASP A 62 7.27 -6.61 -16.82
CA ASP A 62 8.59 -7.20 -17.05
C ASP A 62 8.61 -8.62 -16.47
N GLU A 63 8.57 -9.62 -17.35
CA GLU A 63 8.40 -11.05 -17.02
C GLU A 63 9.56 -11.65 -16.20
N ARG A 64 10.64 -10.90 -15.98
CA ARG A 64 11.86 -11.34 -15.27
C ARG A 64 11.87 -11.03 -13.78
N ARG A 65 10.79 -10.48 -13.22
CA ARG A 65 10.73 -10.10 -11.80
C ARG A 65 10.16 -11.19 -10.91
N ILE A 66 10.63 -11.21 -9.67
CA ILE A 66 10.15 -12.08 -8.62
C ILE A 66 8.64 -11.85 -8.42
N PRO A 67 7.82 -12.92 -8.44
CA PRO A 67 6.38 -12.77 -8.27
C PRO A 67 6.06 -12.24 -6.86
N PRO A 68 4.96 -11.49 -6.70
CA PRO A 68 4.51 -11.08 -5.37
C PRO A 68 4.28 -12.29 -4.46
N LEU A 69 4.49 -12.09 -3.16
CA LEU A 69 4.12 -13.09 -2.17
C LEU A 69 2.60 -13.31 -2.14
N PRO A 70 2.16 -14.57 -1.97
CA PRO A 70 0.76 -14.87 -1.79
C PRO A 70 0.26 -14.29 -0.46
N PHE A 71 -1.00 -13.85 -0.46
CA PHE A 71 -1.67 -13.45 0.76
C PHE A 71 -1.83 -14.67 1.70
N PRO A 72 -1.53 -14.56 3.00
CA PRO A 72 -1.63 -15.69 3.91
C PRO A 72 -3.07 -16.17 4.06
N LEU A 73 -3.22 -17.45 4.43
CA LEU A 73 -4.51 -18.03 4.79
C LEU A 73 -5.05 -17.30 6.04
N THR A 74 -5.98 -16.38 5.81
CA THR A 74 -6.63 -15.54 6.83
C THR A 74 -8.12 -15.40 6.51
N PRO A 75 -8.96 -14.97 7.48
CA PRO A 75 -10.39 -14.80 7.26
C PRO A 75 -10.71 -13.88 6.06
N ALA A 76 -11.81 -14.15 5.35
CA ALA A 76 -12.20 -13.40 4.15
C ALA A 76 -12.37 -11.87 4.39
N ALA A 77 -12.66 -11.46 5.62
CA ALA A 77 -12.72 -10.05 6.01
C ALA A 77 -11.35 -9.36 5.90
N ASP A 78 -10.28 -10.03 6.33
CA ASP A 78 -8.91 -9.53 6.24
C ASP A 78 -8.48 -9.42 4.77
N PHE A 79 -8.87 -10.39 3.92
CA PHE A 79 -8.61 -10.31 2.49
C PHE A 79 -9.30 -9.11 1.83
N LYS A 80 -10.58 -8.86 2.12
CA LYS A 80 -11.29 -7.68 1.60
C LYS A 80 -10.63 -6.36 2.04
N PHE A 81 -10.17 -6.32 3.29
CA PHE A 81 -9.47 -5.13 3.79
C PHE A 81 -8.11 -4.96 3.12
N HIS A 82 -7.36 -6.05 2.92
CA HIS A 82 -6.13 -6.08 2.14
C HIS A 82 -6.33 -5.53 0.72
N GLU A 83 -7.35 -5.99 -0.01
CA GLU A 83 -7.65 -5.47 -1.36
C GLU A 83 -7.94 -3.96 -1.37
N LYS A 84 -8.62 -3.45 -0.33
CA LYS A 84 -8.85 -2.01 -0.17
C LYS A 84 -7.53 -1.25 0.01
N LEU A 85 -6.60 -1.78 0.80
CA LEU A 85 -5.27 -1.18 0.99
C LEU A 85 -4.44 -1.20 -0.29
N LEU A 86 -4.50 -2.27 -1.08
CA LEU A 86 -3.83 -2.32 -2.38
C LEU A 86 -4.38 -1.28 -3.37
N LYS A 87 -5.69 -1.06 -3.38
CA LYS A 87 -6.30 0.01 -4.21
C LYS A 87 -5.85 1.40 -3.77
N LEU A 88 -5.74 1.64 -2.45
CA LEU A 88 -5.23 2.91 -1.93
C LEU A 88 -3.79 3.17 -2.38
N ARG A 89 -2.92 2.15 -2.35
CA ARG A 89 -1.56 2.24 -2.91
C ARG A 89 -1.59 2.68 -4.37
N ASP A 90 -2.44 2.05 -5.19
CA ASP A 90 -2.55 2.41 -6.61
C ASP A 90 -3.00 3.87 -6.78
N THR A 91 -3.96 4.34 -5.99
CA THR A 91 -4.36 5.74 -6.00
C THR A 91 -3.18 6.67 -5.68
N PHE A 92 -2.43 6.41 -4.59
CA PHE A 92 -1.28 7.24 -4.22
C PHE A 92 -0.18 7.26 -5.27
N LEU A 93 0.10 6.11 -5.90
CA LEU A 93 1.13 6.02 -6.94
C LEU A 93 0.65 6.60 -8.28
N ALA A 94 -0.63 6.46 -8.63
CA ALA A 94 -1.21 7.08 -9.82
C ALA A 94 -1.13 8.62 -9.75
N HIS A 95 -1.27 9.20 -8.56
CA HIS A 95 -1.12 10.65 -8.37
C HIS A 95 0.31 11.17 -8.59
N ASN A 96 1.34 10.31 -8.64
CA ASN A 96 2.71 10.70 -8.97
C ASN A 96 3.03 10.65 -10.48
N ASP A 97 2.28 9.89 -11.28
CA ASP A 97 2.48 9.81 -12.75
C ASP A 97 1.54 10.74 -13.55
N LEU A 98 0.51 11.31 -12.92
CA LEU A 98 -0.43 12.24 -13.57
C LEU A 98 0.06 13.69 -13.56
N SER A 99 1.04 13.97 -14.41
CA SER A 99 1.08 15.22 -15.15
C SER A 99 0.10 15.08 -16.34
N GLU A 100 -1.20 15.34 -16.12
CA GLU A 100 -2.20 15.84 -17.10
C GLU A 100 -3.67 15.61 -16.65
N ASP A 101 -4.02 14.50 -15.97
CA ASP A 101 -5.42 14.21 -15.53
C ASP A 101 -5.72 14.65 -14.09
N LYS A 102 -5.33 15.87 -13.71
CA LYS A 102 -6.07 16.54 -12.62
C LYS A 102 -7.37 17.03 -13.22
N ASP A 103 -8.41 16.20 -13.13
CA ASP A 103 -9.82 16.58 -13.34
C ASP A 103 -10.23 17.64 -12.30
N ALA A 104 -9.64 18.82 -12.38
CA ALA A 104 -10.16 20.01 -11.75
C ALA A 104 -11.49 20.30 -12.44
N LYS A 105 -12.58 19.82 -11.88
CA LYS A 105 -13.92 20.17 -12.36
C LYS A 105 -14.13 21.65 -12.09
N LEU A 106 -14.02 22.46 -13.13
CA LEU A 106 -14.23 23.89 -13.09
C LEU A 106 -15.74 24.14 -13.05
N PHE A 107 -16.26 24.51 -11.89
CA PHE A 107 -17.65 24.92 -11.78
C PHE A 107 -17.72 26.44 -11.92
N VAL A 108 -18.49 26.94 -12.89
CA VAL A 108 -18.77 28.37 -13.02
C VAL A 108 -19.98 28.67 -12.14
N ASN A 109 -19.78 29.44 -11.07
CA ASN A 109 -20.88 29.87 -10.23
C ASN A 109 -21.69 30.96 -10.96
N VAL A 110 -22.89 30.61 -11.42
CA VAL A 110 -23.78 31.50 -12.18
C VAL A 110 -24.48 32.55 -11.29
N ASN A 111 -24.38 32.41 -9.96
CA ASN A 111 -25.05 33.28 -8.98
C ASN A 111 -24.14 34.39 -8.41
N ALA A 112 -22.86 34.43 -8.78
CA ALA A 112 -21.95 35.52 -8.45
C ALA A 112 -21.87 36.48 -9.65
N GLY A 113 -21.97 37.79 -9.40
CA GLY A 113 -22.05 38.82 -10.45
C GLY A 113 -21.11 38.57 -11.65
N PRO A 114 -19.77 38.55 -11.46
CA PRO A 114 -18.85 37.98 -12.43
C PRO A 114 -18.64 36.47 -12.18
N PRO A 115 -18.63 35.62 -13.24
CA PRO A 115 -18.42 34.19 -13.12
C PRO A 115 -17.01 33.90 -12.60
N LEU A 116 -16.92 33.48 -11.34
CA LEU A 116 -15.66 33.03 -10.74
C LEU A 116 -15.53 31.52 -10.93
N PRO A 117 -14.40 31.03 -11.48
CA PRO A 117 -14.13 29.60 -11.54
C PRO A 117 -13.92 29.07 -10.12
N VAL A 118 -14.77 28.12 -9.71
CA VAL A 118 -14.57 27.36 -8.48
C VAL A 118 -13.82 26.09 -8.84
N ILE A 119 -12.56 26.00 -8.41
CA ILE A 119 -11.74 24.79 -8.52
C ILE A 119 -12.07 23.90 -7.33
N ILE A 120 -12.84 22.84 -7.55
CA ILE A 120 -13.03 21.80 -6.54
C ILE A 120 -11.92 20.77 -6.74
N SER A 121 -10.94 20.76 -5.84
CA SER A 121 -9.92 19.72 -5.75
C SER A 121 -10.59 18.34 -5.62
N ASN A 122 -10.10 17.33 -6.34
CA ASN A 122 -10.37 15.95 -5.97
C ASN A 122 -9.92 15.78 -4.51
N THR A 123 -10.85 15.38 -3.65
CA THR A 123 -10.56 15.07 -2.26
C THR A 123 -9.67 13.84 -2.20
N ASP A 124 -8.58 13.92 -1.42
CA ASP A 124 -7.74 12.76 -1.13
C ASP A 124 -8.60 11.57 -0.68
N PRO A 125 -8.25 10.33 -1.06
CA PRO A 125 -9.01 9.18 -0.65
C PRO A 125 -9.02 9.07 0.88
N LEU A 126 -10.19 8.79 1.45
CA LEU A 126 -10.35 8.65 2.90
C LEU A 126 -9.42 7.56 3.43
N LEU A 127 -8.45 7.96 4.24
CA LEU A 127 -7.52 7.05 4.87
C LEU A 127 -8.22 6.20 5.94
N PRO A 128 -7.99 4.88 5.98
CA PRO A 128 -8.50 4.03 7.05
C PRO A 128 -7.84 4.41 8.38
N ASP A 129 -8.50 4.06 9.49
CA ASP A 129 -7.95 4.31 10.81
C ASP A 129 -6.61 3.59 11.03
N LEU A 130 -5.64 4.30 11.62
CA LEU A 130 -4.27 3.83 11.84
C LEU A 130 -4.25 2.54 12.66
N SER A 131 -5.05 2.49 13.75
CA SER A 131 -5.07 1.36 14.67
C SER A 131 -5.58 0.08 13.98
N VAL A 132 -6.59 0.23 13.12
CA VAL A 132 -7.17 -0.87 12.34
C VAL A 132 -6.15 -1.43 11.35
N VAL A 133 -5.45 -0.56 10.61
CA VAL A 133 -4.42 -0.99 9.65
C VAL A 133 -3.27 -1.66 10.38
N LYS A 134 -2.78 -1.08 11.46
CA LYS A 134 -1.69 -1.65 12.26
C LYS A 134 -2.03 -3.04 12.79
N ALA A 135 -3.24 -3.23 13.31
CA ALA A 135 -3.71 -4.54 13.76
C ALA A 135 -3.77 -5.55 12.60
N HIS A 136 -4.19 -5.11 11.41
CA HIS A 136 -4.21 -5.93 10.19
C HIS A 136 -2.82 -6.39 9.76
N VAL A 137 -1.83 -5.48 9.72
CA VAL A 137 -0.45 -5.84 9.36
C VAL A 137 0.14 -6.84 10.37
N LYS A 138 -0.14 -6.66 11.67
CA LYS A 138 0.27 -7.62 12.71
C LYS A 138 -0.33 -9.01 12.49
N ARG A 139 -1.63 -9.09 12.13
CA ARG A 139 -2.28 -10.38 11.82
C ARG A 139 -1.65 -11.08 10.62
N ILE A 140 -1.32 -10.33 9.57
CA ILE A 140 -0.65 -10.87 8.38
C ILE A 140 0.74 -11.40 8.71
N LEU A 141 1.56 -10.62 9.43
CA LEU A 141 2.90 -11.06 9.85
C LEU A 141 2.82 -12.32 10.70
N HIS A 142 1.91 -12.36 11.68
CA HIS A 142 1.69 -13.53 12.51
C HIS A 142 1.25 -14.75 11.67
N ALA A 143 0.35 -14.55 10.71
CA ALA A 143 -0.10 -15.62 9.81
C ALA A 143 1.05 -16.16 8.94
N TRP A 144 1.91 -15.28 8.43
CA TRP A 144 3.11 -15.69 7.69
C TRP A 144 4.13 -16.43 8.55
N CYS A 145 4.37 -16.00 9.80
CA CYS A 145 5.23 -16.73 10.72
C CYS A 145 4.71 -18.16 10.98
N LEU A 146 3.40 -18.34 11.10
CA LEU A 146 2.80 -19.66 11.29
C LEU A 146 2.78 -20.51 10.00
N GLN A 147 2.88 -19.88 8.84
CA GLN A 147 2.80 -20.53 7.53
C GLN A 147 4.17 -20.61 6.85
N LEU A 148 5.27 -20.36 7.58
CA LEU A 148 6.61 -20.24 7.02
C LEU A 148 6.99 -21.45 6.16
N GLU A 149 6.75 -22.67 6.67
CA GLU A 149 7.05 -23.92 5.95
C GLU A 149 6.24 -24.08 4.64
N VAL A 150 4.99 -23.59 4.61
CA VAL A 150 4.12 -23.66 3.43
C VAL A 150 4.57 -22.64 2.37
N ILE A 151 5.01 -21.47 2.82
CA ILE A 151 5.51 -20.41 1.95
C ILE A 151 6.87 -20.80 1.40
N GLU A 152 7.79 -21.30 2.23
CA GLU A 152 9.09 -21.82 1.79
C GLU A 152 8.95 -22.93 0.74
N GLN A 153 7.99 -23.86 0.91
CA GLN A 153 7.72 -24.90 -0.09
C GLN A 153 7.21 -24.39 -1.44
N GLN A 154 6.61 -23.19 -1.50
CA GLN A 154 6.18 -22.56 -2.75
C GLN A 154 7.31 -21.84 -3.48
N PHE A 155 8.40 -21.52 -2.78
CA PHE A 155 9.56 -20.78 -3.32
C PHE A 155 10.84 -21.63 -3.44
N GLY A 156 10.90 -22.81 -2.82
CA GLY A 156 12.07 -23.72 -2.81
C GLY A 156 11.88 -25.03 -3.61
N LYS A 157 11.47 -24.95 -4.88
CA LYS A 157 11.48 -26.10 -5.82
C LYS A 157 12.04 -25.74 -7.18
#